data_AF-X1BG61-F1
#
_entry.id   AF-X1BG61-F1
#
_cell.length_a   1.000
_cell.length_b   1.000
_cell.length_c   1.000
_cell.angle_alpha   90.00
_cell.angle_beta   90.00
_cell.angle_gamma   90.00
#
_symmetry.space_group_name_H-M   'P 1'
#
loop_
_entity.id
_entity.type
_entity.pdbx_description
1 polymer ?
#
loop_
_entity_poly.entity_id
_entity_poly.type
_entity_poly.pdbx_seq_one_letter_code
_entity_poly.pdbx_strand_id
1 'polypeptide(L)'
;YNIFSKNNISINGCGLNITVNCSDNIVYNNSFSRNLKNSVDNGTNNHWNNSLIGNYWSNYMEIDWNDDGIGDTPFEIWGSAGSKDFLPIWDDGYKIPLFICLIITGLITLGVLGTAICVLFKKKVIRDKKKTYISMLLIILILFFLISII
;
A
#
# COMPACT_ATOMS: atom_id res chain seq x y z
N TYR A 1 15.42 31.29 17.66
CA TYR A 1 15.71 30.23 16.68
C TYR A 1 16.22 28.97 17.37
N ASN A 2 15.45 27.89 17.28
CA ASN A 2 15.84 26.55 17.72
C ASN A 2 15.31 25.50 16.72
N ILE A 3 15.91 24.31 16.73
CA ILE A 3 15.46 23.17 15.93
C ILE A 3 15.05 22.04 16.88
N PHE A 4 13.79 21.60 16.76
CA PHE A 4 13.25 20.46 17.49
C PHE A 4 13.01 19.33 16.49
N SER A 5 13.85 18.28 16.53
CA SER A 5 13.71 17.16 15.62
C SER A 5 14.12 15.83 16.23
N LYS A 6 13.56 14.74 15.70
CA LYS A 6 13.87 13.35 16.07
C LYS A 6 13.53 12.99 17.51
N ASN A 7 12.51 13.63 18.09
CA ASN A 7 12.03 13.32 19.43
C ASN A 7 10.79 12.42 19.38
N ASN A 8 10.66 11.55 20.39
CA ASN A 8 9.42 10.84 20.68
C ASN A 8 8.73 11.51 21.87
N ILE A 9 7.64 12.23 21.61
CA ILE A 9 6.92 13.07 22.55
C ILE A 9 5.59 12.39 22.84
N SER A 10 5.52 11.68 23.96
CA SER A 10 4.35 10.88 24.29
C SER A 10 3.94 10.93 25.76
N ILE A 11 2.64 10.71 26.00
CA ILE A 11 2.04 10.60 27.34
C ILE A 11 2.20 11.91 28.15
N ASN A 12 1.96 13.06 27.51
CA ASN A 12 2.00 14.37 28.15
C ASN A 12 0.63 15.07 28.14
N GLY A 13 0.41 15.99 29.07
CA GLY A 13 -0.73 16.91 29.01
C GLY A 13 -0.65 17.84 27.79
N CYS A 14 0.55 18.31 27.45
CA CYS A 14 0.85 18.97 26.20
C CYS A 14 2.20 18.50 25.69
N GLY A 15 2.30 18.08 24.42
CA GLY A 15 3.55 17.55 23.85
C GLY A 15 4.61 18.63 23.66
N LEU A 16 4.31 19.66 22.85
CA LEU A 16 5.18 20.83 22.68
C LEU A 16 4.35 22.12 22.75
N ASN A 17 4.74 23.07 23.61
CA ASN A 17 4.07 24.35 23.78
C ASN A 17 5.03 25.50 23.45
N ILE A 18 4.82 26.13 22.29
CA ILE A 18 5.54 27.34 21.87
C ILE A 18 4.76 28.57 22.35
N THR A 19 5.39 29.36 23.23
CA THR A 19 4.76 30.51 23.87
C THR A 19 4.92 31.81 23.06
N VAL A 20 4.19 32.85 23.45
CA VAL A 20 4.04 34.12 22.70
C VAL A 20 5.36 34.83 22.37
N ASN A 21 6.39 34.66 23.18
CA ASN A 21 7.70 35.31 22.99
C ASN A 21 8.72 34.40 22.27
N CYS A 22 8.27 33.30 21.68
CA CYS A 22 9.11 32.37 20.95
C CYS A 22 8.90 32.53 19.44
N SER A 23 9.99 32.72 18.71
CA SER A 23 9.95 32.86 17.26
C SER A 23 11.02 32.07 16.54
N ASP A 24 10.78 31.87 15.24
CA ASP A 24 11.74 31.33 14.28
C ASP A 24 12.24 29.93 14.69
N ASN A 25 11.35 29.09 15.22
CA ASN A 25 11.70 27.71 15.54
C ASN A 25 11.26 26.78 14.40
N ILE A 26 11.99 25.68 14.22
CA ILE A 26 11.63 24.64 13.24
C ILE A 26 11.40 23.32 13.98
N VAL A 27 10.22 22.74 13.81
CA VAL A 27 9.80 21.47 14.43
C VAL A 27 9.53 20.46 13.33
N TYR A 28 10.35 19.43 13.19
CA TYR A 28 10.17 18.42 12.14
C TYR A 28 10.72 17.05 12.54
N ASN A 29 10.22 15.99 11.93
CA ASN A 29 10.60 14.60 12.16
C ASN A 29 10.53 14.20 13.65
N ASN A 30 9.52 14.68 14.37
CA ASN A 30 9.19 14.22 15.71
C ASN A 30 7.96 13.29 15.65
N SER A 31 7.76 12.48 16.68
CA SER A 31 6.57 11.65 16.86
C SER A 31 5.77 12.17 18.06
N PHE A 32 4.58 12.70 17.80
CA PHE A 32 3.63 13.13 18.82
C PHE A 32 2.55 12.07 18.98
N SER A 33 2.58 11.35 20.11
CA SER A 33 1.63 10.26 20.35
C SER A 33 1.06 10.25 21.75
N ARG A 34 -0.25 9.98 21.88
CA ARG A 34 -0.92 9.82 23.19
C ARG A 34 -0.73 11.02 24.14
N ASN A 35 -0.59 12.23 23.60
CA ASN A 35 -0.66 13.45 24.40
C ASN A 35 -2.12 13.92 24.46
N LEU A 36 -2.52 14.57 25.56
CA LEU A 36 -3.86 15.19 25.65
C LEU A 36 -3.99 16.32 24.61
N LYS A 37 -2.91 17.08 24.42
CA LYS A 37 -2.76 18.06 23.34
C LYS A 37 -1.39 17.87 22.69
N ASN A 38 -1.33 17.49 21.42
CA ASN A 38 -0.05 17.20 20.77
C ASN A 38 0.88 18.42 20.72
N SER A 39 0.35 19.57 20.33
CA SER A 39 1.12 20.79 20.19
C SER A 39 0.28 22.03 20.45
N VAL A 40 0.94 23.10 20.90
CA VAL A 40 0.40 24.46 20.95
C VAL A 40 1.43 25.40 20.34
N ASP A 41 0.98 26.32 19.49
CA ASP A 41 1.78 27.43 19.00
C ASP A 41 1.05 28.75 19.19
N ASN A 42 1.57 29.56 20.11
CA ASN A 42 1.15 30.93 20.30
C ASN A 42 2.26 31.92 19.93
N GLY A 43 3.39 31.43 19.39
CA GLY A 43 4.54 32.24 19.04
C GLY A 43 4.37 32.94 17.69
N THR A 44 5.49 33.30 17.07
CA THR A 44 5.49 33.99 15.77
C THR A 44 6.51 33.36 14.83
N ASN A 45 6.14 33.17 13.57
CA ASN A 45 7.03 32.65 12.53
C ASN A 45 7.71 31.32 12.90
N ASN A 46 6.97 30.40 13.51
CA ASN A 46 7.44 29.03 13.77
C ASN A 46 6.98 28.11 12.64
N HIS A 47 7.83 27.16 12.27
CA HIS A 47 7.57 26.21 11.19
C HIS A 47 7.44 24.80 11.78
N TRP A 48 6.37 24.10 11.42
CA TRP A 48 6.07 22.74 11.89
C TRP A 48 6.40 21.66 10.86
N ASN A 49 7.16 22.03 9.83
CA ASN A 49 7.80 21.15 8.89
C ASN A 49 9.05 21.83 8.33
N ASN A 50 9.95 21.04 7.73
CA ASN A 50 10.98 21.57 6.86
C ASN A 50 10.52 21.44 5.38
N SER A 51 11.43 21.61 4.42
CA SER A 51 11.11 21.52 2.99
C SER A 51 10.82 20.11 2.47
N LEU A 52 11.00 19.08 3.30
CA LEU A 52 10.93 17.67 2.91
C LEU A 52 9.96 16.86 3.78
N ILE A 53 9.81 17.19 5.06
CA ILE A 53 9.02 16.41 6.02
C ILE A 53 8.55 17.25 7.20
N GLY A 54 7.40 16.89 7.73
CA GLY A 54 6.81 17.39 8.96
C GLY A 54 7.00 16.41 10.11
N ASN A 55 5.98 16.29 10.95
CA ASN A 55 5.98 15.44 12.13
C ASN A 55 4.93 14.34 12.01
N TYR A 56 5.09 13.28 12.78
CA TYR A 56 4.06 12.27 12.97
C TYR A 56 3.11 12.70 14.07
N TRP A 57 1.82 12.54 13.81
CA TRP A 57 0.74 12.92 14.70
C TRP A 57 -0.21 11.74 14.90
N SER A 58 -0.30 11.19 16.12
CA SER A 58 -1.11 9.99 16.36
C SER A 58 -2.62 10.18 16.14
N ASN A 59 -3.09 11.41 16.01
CA ASN A 59 -4.48 11.77 15.76
C ASN A 59 -4.70 12.34 14.35
N TYR A 60 -3.70 12.26 13.48
CA TYR A 60 -3.87 12.58 12.08
C TYR A 60 -4.56 11.42 11.39
N MET A 61 -5.79 11.66 10.92
CA MET A 61 -6.69 10.65 10.35
C MET A 61 -7.01 10.91 8.87
N GLU A 62 -6.27 11.83 8.26
CA GLU A 62 -6.43 12.18 6.85
C GLU A 62 -5.77 11.11 5.96
N ILE A 63 -5.87 11.29 4.65
CA ILE A 63 -5.42 10.32 3.63
C ILE A 63 -4.15 10.82 2.95
N ASP A 64 -3.27 9.90 2.60
CA ASP A 64 -2.21 10.05 1.61
C ASP A 64 -2.66 9.35 0.32
N TRP A 65 -3.15 10.11 -0.66
CA TRP A 65 -3.67 9.58 -1.93
C TRP A 65 -2.57 9.18 -2.90
N ASN A 66 -1.39 9.78 -2.77
CA ASN A 66 -0.28 9.57 -3.69
C ASN A 66 0.69 8.48 -3.21
N ASP A 67 0.51 8.01 -1.96
CA ASP A 67 1.26 6.94 -1.29
C ASP A 67 2.77 7.27 -1.16
N ASP A 68 3.10 8.54 -0.90
CA ASP A 68 4.48 9.01 -0.71
C ASP A 68 4.93 8.99 0.78
N GLY A 69 4.03 8.67 1.70
CA GLY A 69 4.23 8.65 3.15
C GLY A 69 4.05 10.02 3.82
N ILE A 70 3.55 11.02 3.09
CA ILE A 70 3.20 12.35 3.57
C ILE A 70 1.70 12.54 3.36
N GLY A 71 1.02 13.03 4.39
CA GLY A 71 -0.40 13.28 4.28
C GLY A 71 -0.72 14.50 3.42
N ASP A 72 -1.75 14.38 2.58
CA ASP A 72 -2.13 15.43 1.61
C ASP A 72 -2.79 16.65 2.26
N THR A 73 -3.34 16.49 3.46
CA THR A 73 -4.01 17.55 4.22
C THR A 73 -3.10 18.06 5.33
N PRO A 74 -2.82 19.38 5.44
CA PRO A 74 -2.01 19.92 6.52
C PRO A 74 -2.58 19.60 7.92
N PHE A 75 -1.71 19.32 8.88
CA PHE A 75 -2.10 19.15 10.28
C PHE A 75 -2.12 20.50 11.00
N GLU A 76 -3.29 20.85 11.56
CA GLU A 76 -3.50 22.12 12.27
C GLU A 76 -2.86 22.10 13.66
N ILE A 77 -2.04 23.11 13.96
CA ILE A 77 -1.43 23.29 15.28
C ILE A 77 -2.33 24.21 16.09
N TRP A 78 -2.73 23.75 17.28
CA TRP A 78 -3.60 24.54 18.14
C TRP A 78 -2.87 25.79 18.63
N GLY A 79 -3.61 26.86 18.90
CA GLY A 79 -3.07 28.09 19.47
C GLY A 79 -3.39 29.30 18.61
N SER A 80 -2.87 30.46 19.00
CA SER A 80 -3.18 31.74 18.34
C SER A 80 -2.35 32.00 17.08
N ALA A 81 -1.28 31.24 16.83
CA ALA A 81 -0.39 31.48 15.71
C ALA A 81 -1.00 31.07 14.35
N GLY A 82 -2.03 30.20 14.34
CA GLY A 82 -2.59 29.64 13.11
C GLY A 82 -1.60 28.75 12.34
N SER A 83 -0.60 28.21 13.04
CA SER A 83 0.46 27.39 12.47
C SER A 83 -0.08 26.04 11.97
N LYS A 84 0.54 25.53 10.91
CA LYS A 84 0.23 24.22 10.32
C LYS A 84 1.50 23.46 10.00
N ASP A 85 1.43 22.15 10.12
CA ASP A 85 2.38 21.23 9.52
C ASP A 85 1.88 20.85 8.13
N PHE A 86 2.60 21.27 7.08
CA PHE A 86 2.21 21.04 5.68
C PHE A 86 2.69 19.71 5.12
N LEU A 87 3.54 18.98 5.84
CA LEU A 87 4.09 17.70 5.40
C LEU A 87 3.96 16.64 6.51
N PRO A 88 2.75 16.45 7.08
CA PRO A 88 2.57 15.51 8.19
C PRO A 88 2.96 14.09 7.74
N ILE A 89 3.69 13.39 8.59
CA ILE A 89 4.07 12.00 8.32
C ILE A 89 2.81 11.15 8.41
N TRP A 90 2.43 10.53 7.29
CA TRP A 90 1.34 9.58 7.23
C TRP A 90 1.90 8.16 7.35
N ASP A 91 1.35 7.40 8.31
CA ASP A 91 1.77 6.03 8.60
C ASP A 91 0.53 5.15 8.62
N ASP A 92 0.35 4.31 7.60
CA ASP A 92 -0.67 3.26 7.53
C ASP A 92 -0.34 2.04 8.40
N GLY A 93 0.82 2.05 9.07
CA GLY A 93 1.29 0.99 9.95
C GLY A 93 1.79 -0.26 9.22
N TYR A 94 1.72 -0.33 7.88
CA TYR A 94 2.15 -1.50 7.11
C TYR A 94 2.67 -1.14 5.70
N LYS A 95 3.93 -0.72 5.61
CA LYS A 95 4.66 -0.78 4.33
C LYS A 95 4.97 -2.23 4.00
N ILE A 96 4.15 -2.88 3.18
CA ILE A 96 4.49 -4.18 2.59
C ILE A 96 5.71 -3.96 1.70
N PRO A 97 6.88 -4.54 2.02
CA PRO A 97 8.06 -4.36 1.19
C PRO A 97 7.77 -4.78 -0.25
N LEU A 98 8.25 -4.01 -1.23
CA LEU A 98 7.99 -4.24 -2.64
C LEU A 98 8.29 -5.69 -3.07
N PHE A 99 9.31 -6.32 -2.47
CA PHE A 99 9.64 -7.72 -2.74
C PHE A 99 8.53 -8.70 -2.37
N ILE A 100 7.74 -8.44 -1.33
CA ILE A 100 6.58 -9.27 -0.96
C ILE A 100 5.47 -9.13 -2.01
N CYS A 101 5.23 -7.91 -2.52
CA CYS A 101 4.28 -7.67 -3.60
C CYS A 101 4.69 -8.42 -4.90
N LEU A 102 5.99 -8.41 -5.23
CA LEU A 102 6.55 -9.18 -6.35
C LEU A 102 6.38 -10.70 -6.17
N ILE A 103 6.54 -11.22 -4.95
CA ILE A 103 6.30 -12.63 -4.65
C ILE A 103 4.82 -12.98 -4.83
N ILE A 104 3.90 -12.18 -4.29
CA ILE A 104 2.45 -12.43 -4.39
C ILE A 104 2.00 -12.43 -5.84
N THR A 105 2.41 -11.41 -6.62
CA THR A 105 2.08 -11.33 -8.05
C THR A 105 2.69 -12.49 -8.85
N GLY A 106 3.91 -12.91 -8.52
CA GLY A 106 4.54 -14.11 -9.07
C GLY A 106 3.76 -15.40 -8.79
N LEU A 107 3.27 -15.59 -7.57
CA LEU A 107 2.48 -16.78 -7.20
C LEU A 107 1.14 -16.82 -7.94
N ILE A 108 0.46 -15.67 -8.05
CA ILE A 108 -0.80 -15.54 -8.78
C ILE A 108 -0.60 -15.91 -10.26
N THR A 109 0.45 -15.38 -10.91
CA THR A 109 0.72 -15.67 -12.32
C THR A 109 1.06 -17.14 -12.57
N LEU A 110 1.83 -17.78 -11.68
CA LEU A 110 2.12 -19.23 -11.75
C LEU A 110 0.84 -20.08 -11.62
N GLY A 111 -0.08 -19.70 -10.72
CA GLY A 111 -1.38 -20.36 -10.56
C GLY A 111 -2.23 -20.28 -11.83
N VAL A 112 -2.31 -19.09 -12.44
CA VAL A 112 -3.03 -18.88 -13.71
C VAL A 112 -2.41 -19.71 -14.84
N LEU A 113 -1.08 -19.74 -14.94
CA LEU A 113 -0.40 -20.54 -15.96
C LEU A 113 -0.63 -22.05 -15.76
N GLY A 114 -0.58 -22.51 -14.50
CA GLY A 114 -0.85 -23.91 -14.15
C GLY A 114 -2.26 -24.34 -14.53
N THR A 115 -3.27 -23.52 -14.23
CA THR A 115 -4.66 -23.80 -14.64
C THR A 115 -4.81 -23.82 -16.16
N ALA A 116 -4.18 -22.89 -16.89
CA ALA A 116 -4.19 -22.87 -18.36
C ALA A 116 -3.56 -24.15 -18.95
N ILE A 117 -2.42 -24.59 -18.41
CA ILE A 117 -1.75 -25.83 -18.82
C ILE A 117 -2.66 -27.04 -18.57
N CYS A 118 -3.29 -27.14 -17.39
CA CYS A 118 -4.24 -28.21 -17.07
C CYS A 118 -5.41 -28.25 -18.06
N VAL A 119 -5.97 -27.09 -18.44
CA VAL A 119 -7.05 -27.01 -19.44
C VAL A 119 -6.57 -27.47 -20.81
N LEU A 120 -5.38 -27.06 -21.25
CA LEU A 120 -4.80 -27.47 -22.53
C LEU A 120 -4.51 -28.98 -22.57
N PHE A 121 -3.98 -29.53 -21.48
CA PHE A 121 -3.74 -30.97 -21.34
C PHE A 121 -5.05 -31.76 -21.39
N LYS A 122 -6.09 -31.32 -20.66
CA LYS A 122 -7.42 -31.92 -20.71
C LYS A 122 -8.01 -31.88 -22.12
N LYS A 123 -7.89 -30.74 -22.83
CA LYS A 123 -8.32 -30.60 -24.24
C LYS A 123 -7.56 -31.56 -25.17
N LYS A 124 -6.24 -31.71 -24.98
CA LYS A 124 -5.41 -32.64 -25.76
C LYS A 124 -5.86 -34.09 -25.57
N VAL A 125 -6.04 -34.54 -24.33
CA VAL A 125 -6.49 -35.91 -24.02
C VAL A 125 -7.87 -36.20 -24.65
N ILE A 126 -8.82 -35.27 -24.55
CA ILE A 126 -10.15 -35.42 -25.17
C ILE A 126 -10.03 -35.53 -26.70
N ARG A 127 -9.21 -34.69 -27.33
CA ARG A 127 -8.96 -34.72 -28.77
C ARG A 127 -8.34 -36.06 -29.21
N ASP A 128 -7.37 -36.56 -28.47
CA ASP A 128 -6.67 -37.80 -28.79
C ASP A 128 -7.61 -39.01 -28.64
N LYS A 129 -8.42 -39.07 -27.56
CA LYS A 129 -9.50 -40.08 -27.43
C LYS A 129 -10.48 -40.02 -28.61
N LYS A 130 -10.93 -38.83 -29.01
CA LYS A 130 -11.85 -38.64 -30.15
C LYS A 130 -11.25 -39.16 -31.46
N LYS A 131 -9.95 -38.92 -31.71
CA LYS A 131 -9.25 -39.48 -32.88
C LYS A 131 -9.25 -41.01 -32.88
N THR A 132 -8.98 -41.64 -31.74
CA THR A 132 -8.99 -43.12 -31.62
C THR A 132 -10.37 -43.70 -31.94
N TYR A 133 -11.45 -43.14 -31.38
CA TYR A 133 -12.82 -43.59 -31.67
C TYR A 133 -13.19 -43.46 -33.15
N ILE A 134 -12.83 -42.34 -33.80
CA ILE A 134 -13.08 -42.13 -35.23
C ILE A 134 -12.32 -43.18 -36.07
N SER A 135 -11.05 -43.45 -35.73
CA SER A 135 -10.27 -44.46 -36.44
C SER A 135 -10.86 -45.87 -36.31
N MET A 136 -11.33 -46.25 -35.11
CA MET A 136 -11.98 -47.55 -34.90
C MET A 136 -13.28 -47.68 -35.69
N LEU A 137 -14.11 -46.64 -35.70
CA LEU A 137 -15.37 -46.65 -36.44
C LEU A 137 -15.14 -46.80 -37.95
N LEU A 138 -14.12 -46.13 -38.49
CA LEU A 138 -13.75 -46.23 -39.90
C LEU A 138 -13.31 -47.66 -40.26
N ILE A 139 -12.50 -48.30 -39.41
CA ILE A 139 -12.08 -49.70 -39.60
C ILE A 139 -13.29 -50.64 -39.60
N ILE A 140 -14.22 -50.47 -38.66
CA ILE A 140 -15.45 -51.28 -38.58
C ILE A 140 -16.30 -51.10 -39.85
N LEU A 141 -16.50 -49.86 -40.32
CA LEU A 141 -17.26 -49.59 -41.54
C LEU A 141 -16.63 -50.23 -42.79
N ILE A 142 -15.30 -50.17 -42.91
CA ILE A 142 -14.56 -50.82 -44.00
C ILE A 142 -14.78 -52.34 -43.96
N LEU A 143 -14.70 -52.96 -42.78
CA LEU A 143 -14.93 -54.41 -42.63
C LEU A 143 -16.37 -54.81 -43.00
N PHE A 144 -17.38 -54.04 -42.58
CA PHE A 144 -18.78 -54.29 -42.96
C PHE A 144 -18.98 -54.22 -44.48
N PHE A 145 -18.40 -53.22 -45.13
CA PHE A 145 -18.47 -53.08 -46.59
C PHE A 145 -17.83 -54.27 -47.31
N LEU A 146 -16.66 -54.73 -46.86
CA LEU A 146 -15.97 -55.88 -47.44
C LEU A 146 -16.78 -57.18 -47.32
N ILE A 147 -17.42 -57.41 -46.16
CA ILE A 147 -18.27 -58.59 -45.96
C ILE A 147 -19.52 -58.55 -46.87
N SER A 148 -20.07 -57.37 -47.15
CA SER A 148 -21.27 -57.24 -47.99
C SER A 148 -21.08 -57.52 -49.48
N ILE A 149 -19.83 -57.68 -49.94
CA ILE A 149 -19.47 -57.91 -51.35
C ILE A 149 -19.13 -59.39 -51.63
N ILE A 150 -19.06 -60.23 -50.57
CA ILE A 150 -18.82 -61.68 -50.63
C ILE A 150 -20.18 -62.41 -50.55
#